data_AF-A0A231VZD5-F1
#
_entry.id   AF-A0A231VZD5-F1
#
_cell.length_a   1.000
_cell.length_b   1.000
_cell.length_c   1.000
_cell.angle_alpha   90.00
_cell.angle_beta   90.00
_cell.angle_gamma   90.00
#
_symmetry.space_group_name_H-M   'P 1'
#
loop_
_entity.id
_entity.type
_entity.pdbx_description
1 polymer ?
#
loop_
_entity_poly.entity_id
_entity_poly.type
_entity_poly.pdbx_seq_one_letter_code
_entity_poly.pdbx_strand_id
1 'polypeptide(L)'
;MNRQYSDHERQKIANEEYTKYSETDPLKIINDKGEIEDIGTVRQVIENETGLKALVVESPDQSEVSVLYEGFKAPSEDEESNLYGIL
;
A
#
# COMPACT_ATOMS: atom_id res chain seq x y z
N MET A 1 -14.21 5.94 -6.74
CA MET A 1 -13.38 7.00 -6.14
C MET A 1 -13.47 8.27 -6.96
N ASN A 2 -14.46 9.12 -6.66
CA ASN A 2 -14.47 10.50 -7.17
C ASN A 2 -13.49 11.43 -6.39
N ARG A 3 -12.64 10.82 -5.55
CA ARG A 3 -11.61 11.50 -4.76
C ARG A 3 -10.34 11.58 -5.60
N GLN A 4 -9.94 12.79 -5.95
CA GLN A 4 -8.65 13.04 -6.58
C GLN A 4 -7.58 13.14 -5.50
N TYR A 5 -6.72 12.13 -5.39
CA TYR A 5 -5.56 12.14 -4.49
C TYR A 5 -4.42 12.98 -5.05
N SER A 6 -3.74 13.73 -4.17
CA SER A 6 -2.49 14.43 -4.50
C SER A 6 -1.37 13.43 -4.80
N ASP A 7 -0.27 13.87 -5.41
CA ASP A 7 0.88 12.99 -5.67
C ASP A 7 1.48 12.43 -4.37
N HIS A 8 1.47 13.22 -3.30
CA HIS A 8 1.93 12.80 -1.98
C HIS A 8 1.00 11.76 -1.34
N GLU A 9 -0.32 11.95 -1.45
CA GLU A 9 -1.30 10.94 -1.03
C GLU A 9 -1.17 9.65 -1.85
N ARG A 10 -0.98 9.75 -3.18
CA ARG A 10 -0.74 8.59 -4.05
C ARG A 10 0.52 7.82 -3.66
N GLN A 11 1.60 8.52 -3.29
CA GLN A 11 2.81 7.87 -2.81
C GLN A 11 2.57 7.12 -1.48
N LYS A 12 1.78 7.69 -0.56
CA LYS A 12 1.39 6.98 0.66
C LYS A 12 0.55 5.74 0.37
N ILE A 13 -0.40 5.82 -0.55
CA ILE A 13 -1.19 4.68 -1.01
C ILE A 13 -0.29 3.60 -1.63
N ALA A 14 0.68 3.97 -2.46
CA ALA A 14 1.64 3.02 -3.02
C ALA A 14 2.53 2.37 -1.93
N ASN A 15 2.87 3.08 -0.86
CA ASN A 15 3.61 2.49 0.25
C ASN A 15 2.80 1.40 0.98
N GLU A 16 1.46 1.48 0.96
CA GLU A 16 0.59 0.44 1.52
C GLU A 16 0.67 -0.89 0.75
N GLU A 17 1.19 -0.90 -0.49
CA GLU A 17 1.45 -2.13 -1.25
C GLU A 17 2.43 -3.07 -0.56
N TYR A 18 3.33 -2.55 0.28
CA TYR A 18 4.33 -3.32 1.02
C TYR A 18 3.89 -3.68 2.45
N THR A 19 2.72 -3.21 2.87
CA THR A 19 2.12 -3.56 4.17
C THR A 19 1.41 -4.90 4.07
N LYS A 20 1.47 -5.71 5.13
CA LYS A 20 0.72 -6.98 5.19
C LYS A 20 -0.73 -6.71 5.55
N TYR A 21 -1.62 -6.94 4.59
CA TYR A 21 -3.07 -6.91 4.76
C TYR A 21 -3.68 -8.31 4.65
N SER A 22 -4.83 -8.49 5.29
CA SER A 22 -5.75 -9.62 5.15
C SER A 22 -7.05 -9.16 4.52
N GLU A 23 -7.86 -10.10 4.03
CA GLU A 23 -9.22 -9.79 3.63
C GLU A 23 -10.00 -9.19 4.80
N THR A 24 -10.90 -8.24 4.50
CA THR A 24 -11.68 -7.43 5.44
C THR A 24 -10.92 -6.35 6.20
N ASP A 25 -9.59 -6.27 6.05
CA ASP A 25 -8.83 -5.19 6.66
C ASP A 25 -9.19 -3.83 6.03
N PRO A 26 -9.40 -2.79 6.84
CA PRO A 26 -9.58 -1.45 6.32
C PRO A 26 -8.21 -0.88 5.90
N LEU A 27 -8.17 -0.29 4.71
CA LEU A 27 -6.99 0.38 4.18
C LEU A 27 -7.14 1.88 4.39
N LYS A 28 -6.20 2.45 5.15
CA LYS A 28 -6.25 3.84 5.59
C LYS A 28 -4.93 4.54 5.32
N ILE A 29 -4.98 5.82 5.01
CA ILE A 29 -3.80 6.67 4.87
C ILE A 29 -3.91 7.88 5.78
N ILE A 30 -2.77 8.52 6.07
CA ILE A 30 -2.77 9.88 6.61
C ILE A 30 -2.79 10.84 5.41
N ASN A 31 -3.84 11.62 5.24
CA ASN A 31 -3.98 12.56 4.12
C ASN A 31 -3.04 13.78 4.26
N ASP A 32 -3.07 14.70 3.30
CA ASP A 32 -2.21 15.89 3.33
C ASP A 32 -2.50 16.85 4.50
N LYS A 33 -3.67 16.73 5.12
CA LYS A 33 -4.06 17.51 6.31
C LYS A 33 -3.61 16.85 7.62
N GLY A 34 -3.01 15.66 7.55
CA GLY A 34 -2.61 14.89 8.74
C GLY A 34 -3.76 14.08 9.35
N GLU A 35 -4.89 13.92 8.65
CA GLU A 35 -6.05 13.17 9.14
C GLU A 35 -6.02 11.73 8.59
N ILE A 36 -6.50 10.78 9.39
CA ILE A 36 -6.67 9.39 8.94
C ILE A 36 -7.89 9.34 8.00
N GLU A 37 -7.65 9.00 6.74
CA GLU A 37 -8.65 8.85 5.70
C GLU A 37 -8.80 7.35 5.37
N ASP A 38 -10.04 6.86 5.41
CA ASP A 38 -10.38 5.50 4.97
C ASP A 38 -10.53 5.50 3.45
N ILE A 39 -9.70 4.73 2.77
CA ILE A 39 -9.71 4.65 1.31
C ILE A 39 -10.36 3.37 0.79
N GLY A 40 -10.70 2.42 1.67
CA GLY A 40 -11.46 1.23 1.31
C GLY A 40 -11.21 0.02 2.20
N THR A 41 -11.86 -1.09 1.85
CA THR A 41 -11.69 -2.38 2.52
C THR A 41 -11.06 -3.38 1.56
N VAL A 42 -10.07 -4.13 2.04
CA VAL A 42 -9.42 -5.20 1.27
C VAL A 42 -10.42 -6.35 1.08
N ARG A 43 -10.79 -6.62 -0.17
CA ARG A 43 -11.69 -7.73 -0.52
C ARG A 43 -10.95 -9.01 -0.81
N GLN A 44 -9.76 -8.90 -1.38
CA GLN A 44 -8.95 -10.04 -1.76
C GLN A 44 -7.48 -9.68 -1.70
N VAL A 45 -6.68 -10.63 -1.24
CA VAL A 45 -5.21 -10.60 -1.34
C VAL A 45 -4.80 -11.69 -2.30
N ILE A 46 -4.19 -11.31 -3.42
CA ILE A 46 -3.72 -12.24 -4.45
C ILE A 46 -2.21 -12.32 -4.34
N GLU A 47 -1.68 -13.52 -4.14
CA GLU A 47 -0.24 -13.77 -4.07
C GLU A 47 0.13 -14.81 -5.13
N ASN A 48 1.17 -14.52 -5.92
CA ASN A 48 1.67 -15.45 -6.92
C ASN A 48 2.79 -16.36 -6.36
N GLU A 49 3.26 -17.31 -7.16
CA GLU A 49 4.32 -18.24 -6.77
C GLU A 49 5.66 -17.56 -6.43
N THR A 50 5.89 -16.33 -6.92
CA THR A 50 7.11 -15.55 -6.63
C THR A 50 6.97 -14.72 -5.35
N GLY A 51 5.81 -14.74 -4.69
CA GLY A 51 5.52 -13.95 -3.48
C GLY A 51 5.13 -12.49 -3.73
N LEU A 52 4.88 -12.09 -4.98
CA LEU A 52 4.35 -10.76 -5.30
C LEU A 52 2.87 -10.70 -4.98
N LYS A 53 2.45 -9.62 -4.32
CA LYS A 53 1.07 -9.45 -3.84
C LYS A 53 0.32 -8.36 -4.59
N ALA A 54 -0.98 -8.57 -4.74
CA ALA A 54 -1.92 -7.55 -5.17
C ALA A 54 -3.10 -7.49 -4.20
N LEU A 55 -3.51 -6.29 -3.83
CA LEU A 55 -4.65 -6.03 -2.96
C LEU A 55 -5.80 -5.52 -3.83
N VAL A 56 -6.94 -6.21 -3.78
CA VAL A 56 -8.19 -5.71 -4.34
C VAL A 56 -8.90 -4.93 -3.24
N VAL A 57 -9.08 -3.63 -3.44
CA VAL A 57 -9.66 -2.72 -2.46
C VAL A 57 -10.95 -2.14 -3.00
N GLU A 58 -12.03 -2.30 -2.23
CA GLU A 58 -13.31 -1.68 -2.55
C GLU A 58 -13.46 -0.38 -1.75
N SER A 59 -13.83 0.71 -2.42
CA SER A 59 -14.00 2.00 -1.77
C SER A 59 -15.13 1.96 -0.72
N PRO A 60 -15.10 2.81 0.32
CA PRO A 60 -16.09 2.74 1.40
C PRO A 60 -17.53 2.98 0.93
N ASP A 61 -17.71 3.76 -0.13
CA ASP A 61 -18.99 4.04 -0.79
C ASP A 61 -19.38 2.98 -1.83
N GLN A 62 -18.57 1.93 -2.00
CA GLN A 62 -18.77 0.81 -2.93
C GLN A 62 -18.91 1.24 -4.40
N SER A 63 -18.45 2.46 -4.73
CA SER A 63 -18.55 3.01 -6.09
C SER A 63 -17.40 2.57 -7.00
N GLU A 64 -16.29 2.10 -6.42
CA GLU A 64 -15.10 1.71 -7.16
C GLU A 64 -14.37 0.54 -6.49
N VAL A 65 -13.71 -0.24 -7.33
CA VAL A 65 -12.73 -1.24 -6.92
C VAL A 65 -11.39 -0.85 -7.54
N SER A 66 -10.37 -0.73 -6.70
CA SER A 66 -8.99 -0.46 -7.10
C SER A 66 -8.13 -1.70 -6.86
N VAL A 67 -7.07 -1.85 -7.65
CA VAL A 67 -6.07 -2.90 -7.45
C VAL A 67 -4.73 -2.24 -7.16
N LEU A 68 -4.20 -2.49 -5.97
CA LEU A 68 -2.86 -2.10 -5.55
C LEU A 68 -1.92 -3.27 -5.85
N TYR A 69 -0.82 -3.03 -6.55
CA TYR A 69 0.06 -4.11 -6.99
C TYR A 69 1.45 -3.86 -6.44
N GLU A 70 1.97 -4.78 -5.63
CA GLU A 70 3.31 -4.67 -5.08
C GLU A 70 4.33 -4.59 -6.22
N GLY A 71 4.94 -3.42 -6.35
CA GLY A 71 6.06 -3.21 -7.26
C GLY A 71 7.18 -4.20 -6.96
N PHE A 72 8.02 -4.48 -7.96
CA PHE A 72 9.19 -5.33 -7.75
C PHE A 72 10.11 -4.69 -6.70
N LYS A 73 10.12 -5.25 -5.50
CA LYS A 73 11.14 -4.94 -4.51
C LYS A 73 12.43 -5.57 -5.02
N ALA A 74 13.34 -4.74 -5.55
CA ALA A 74 14.71 -5.18 -5.73
C ALA A 74 15.17 -5.76 -4.39
N PRO A 75 15.83 -6.94 -4.36
CA PRO A 75 16.29 -7.52 -3.10
C PRO A 75 17.11 -6.45 -2.39
N SER A 76 16.54 -5.86 -1.35
CA SER A 76 17.29 -5.02 -0.44
C SER A 76 18.33 -5.93 0.19
N GLU A 77 19.56 -5.44 0.30
CA GLU A 77 20.60 -6.01 1.16
C GLU A 77 20.08 -5.94 2.62
N ASP A 78 19.11 -6.77 2.96
CA ASP A 78 18.64 -6.97 4.32
C ASP A 78 19.45 -8.12 4.95
N GLU A 79 20.78 -7.95 4.99
CA GLU A 79 21.66 -8.67 5.92
C GLU A 79 22.64 -7.66 6.55
N GLU A 80 22.45 -7.41 7.85
CA GLU A 80 23.36 -6.74 8.79
C GLU A 80 24.43 -5.78 8.21
N SER A 81 24.22 -4.47 8.35
CA SER A 81 25.34 -3.53 8.47
C SER A 81 25.06 -2.44 9.50
N ASN A 82 25.12 -2.84 10.77
CA ASN A 82 25.77 -2.01 11.77
C ASN A 82 27.25 -1.89 11.38
N LEU A 83 27.72 -0.72 10.93
CA LEU A 83 29.05 -0.08 11.16
C LEU A 83 29.50 0.81 9.97
N TYR A 84 29.77 2.09 10.30
CA TYR A 84 30.74 3.02 9.69
C TYR A 84 30.71 3.40 8.19
N GLY A 85 30.69 4.71 7.96
CA GLY A 85 31.19 5.38 6.75
C GLY A 85 30.49 6.72 6.53
N ILE A 86 30.84 7.79 7.27
CA ILE A 86 31.76 8.85 6.79
C ILE A 86 31.97 8.81 5.26
N LEU A 87 31.44 9.83 4.57
CA LEU A 87 32.22 10.78 3.78
C LEU A 87 31.51 12.14 3.80
#